data_AF-A0A8C8UG06-F1
#
_entry.id   AF-A0A8C8UG06-F1
#
_cell.length_a   1.000
_cell.length_b   1.000
_cell.length_c   1.000
_cell.angle_alpha   90.00
_cell.angle_beta   90.00
_cell.angle_gamma   90.00
#
_symmetry.space_group_name_H-M   'P 1'
#
loop_
_entity.id
_entity.type
_entity.pdbx_description
1 polymer ?
#
loop_
_entity_poly.entity_id
_entity_poly.type
_entity_poly.pdbx_seq_one_letter_code
_entity_poly.pdbx_strand_id
1 'polypeptide(L)'
;MATLKNQLIVNLLKEEQAPQNKITVVEVGAVGMACAISILMKDLADELALVDVMEDKLKGEMMDLQHGSLFLRTPKIVSARFRYLMGERLGIHPLSCHGWALGEHGDSSVPVWSGMNVAGVSLKNLNPELGSDADKE
;
A
#
# COMPACT_ATOMS: atom_id res chain seq x y z
N MET A 1 8.36 -0.43 -21.33
CA MET A 1 7.70 0.88 -21.06
C MET A 1 8.57 1.92 -20.36
N ALA A 2 9.61 1.56 -19.58
CA ALA A 2 10.46 2.52 -18.86
C ALA A 2 11.30 3.46 -19.76
N THR A 3 11.60 3.04 -20.99
CA THR A 3 12.46 3.78 -21.93
C THR A 3 11.79 5.02 -22.53
N LEU A 4 10.49 4.99 -22.83
CA LEU A 4 9.78 6.12 -23.42
C LEU A 4 9.57 7.28 -22.42
N LYS A 5 9.27 6.95 -21.16
CA LYS A 5 9.13 7.93 -20.08
C LYS A 5 10.40 8.77 -19.91
N ASN A 6 11.56 8.12 -19.95
CA ASN A 6 12.85 8.80 -19.78
C ASN A 6 13.27 9.62 -21.02
N GLN A 7 12.73 9.30 -22.21
CA GLN A 7 12.93 10.10 -23.41
C GLN A 7 12.02 11.33 -23.43
N LEU A 8 10.80 11.21 -22.89
CA LEU A 8 9.78 12.27 -22.92
C LEU A 8 9.87 13.22 -21.72
N ILE A 9 10.26 12.72 -20.55
CA ILE A 9 10.26 13.44 -19.28
C ILE A 9 11.68 13.42 -18.72
N VAL A 10 12.30 14.60 -18.65
CA VAL A 10 13.56 14.80 -17.93
C VAL A 10 13.24 14.95 -16.45
N ASN A 11 13.62 13.96 -15.66
CA ASN A 11 13.40 14.00 -14.22
C ASN A 11 14.46 14.89 -13.56
N LEU A 12 14.07 16.12 -13.19
CA LEU A 12 14.97 17.14 -12.64
C LEU A 12 15.40 16.84 -11.20
N LEU A 13 14.54 16.16 -10.43
CA LEU A 13 14.80 15.76 -9.05
C LEU A 13 14.31 14.33 -8.83
N LYS A 14 15.13 13.53 -8.15
CA LYS A 14 14.84 12.14 -7.81
C LYS A 14 14.18 12.09 -6.43
N GLU A 15 13.03 12.74 -6.28
CA GLU A 15 12.32 12.78 -4.99
C GLU A 15 11.22 11.71 -4.97
N GLU A 16 11.35 10.75 -4.05
CA GLU A 16 10.17 10.15 -3.45
C GLU A 16 9.52 11.24 -2.59
N GLN A 17 8.59 12.00 -3.18
CA GLN A 17 7.81 12.97 -2.41
C GLN A 17 6.95 12.22 -1.40
N ALA A 18 7.31 12.36 -0.12
CA ALA A 18 6.49 11.90 0.98
C ALA A 18 5.16 12.70 0.97
N PRO A 19 4.01 12.04 1.17
CA PRO A 19 2.73 12.75 1.24
C PRO A 19 2.72 13.70 2.43
N GLN A 20 2.14 14.90 2.27
CA GLN A 20 2.03 15.88 3.34
C GLN A 20 0.78 15.64 4.19
N ASN A 21 -0.37 15.41 3.55
CA ASN A 21 -1.62 15.06 4.22
C ASN A 21 -2.07 13.67 3.76
N LYS A 22 -1.56 12.66 4.45
CA LYS A 22 -1.97 11.28 4.26
C LYS A 22 -3.13 10.93 5.19
N ILE A 23 -4.22 10.42 4.63
CA ILE A 23 -5.35 9.88 5.41
C ILE A 23 -5.48 8.38 5.13
N THR A 24 -5.77 7.60 6.17
CA THR A 24 -6.00 6.15 6.05
C THR A 24 -7.43 5.83 6.47
N VAL A 25 -8.13 5.07 5.64
CA VAL A 25 -9.46 4.52 5.95
C VAL A 25 -9.29 3.02 6.16
N VAL A 26 -9.67 2.56 7.35
CA VAL A 26 -9.69 1.13 7.71
C VAL A 26 -11.13 0.66 7.52
N GLU A 27 -11.28 -0.46 6.80
CA GLU A 27 -12.50 -1.04 6.26
C GLU A 27 -13.09 -0.27 5.07
N VAL A 28 -13.21 -0.95 3.92
CA VAL A 28 -13.89 -0.47 2.70
C VAL A 28 -15.36 -0.91 2.70
N GLY A 29 -16.03 -0.76 3.84
CA GLY A 29 -17.48 -0.88 3.95
C GLY A 29 -18.23 0.30 3.34
N ALA A 30 -19.56 0.28 3.38
CA ALA A 30 -20.37 1.42 2.91
C ALA A 30 -20.02 2.73 3.65
N VAL A 31 -19.76 2.65 4.96
CA VAL A 31 -19.34 3.80 5.78
C VAL A 31 -17.93 4.26 5.41
N GLY A 32 -16.97 3.32 5.32
CA GLY A 32 -15.59 3.61 4.95
C GLY A 32 -15.48 4.28 3.59
N MET A 33 -16.22 3.79 2.59
CA MET A 33 -16.24 4.38 1.24
C MET A 33 -16.93 5.75 1.21
N ALA A 34 -17.99 5.96 1.98
CA ALA A 34 -18.60 7.29 2.12
C ALA A 34 -17.63 8.32 2.72
N CYS A 35 -16.85 7.91 3.73
CA CYS A 35 -15.77 8.73 4.30
C CYS A 35 -14.67 8.99 3.27
N ALA A 36 -14.19 7.95 2.57
CA ALA A 36 -13.15 8.03 1.55
C ALA A 36 -13.52 9.04 0.45
N ILE A 37 -14.72 8.92 -0.12
CA ILE A 37 -15.22 9.83 -1.15
C ILE A 37 -15.34 11.26 -0.61
N SER A 38 -15.85 11.43 0.61
CA SER A 38 -15.97 12.76 1.22
C SER A 38 -14.63 13.45 1.44
N ILE A 39 -13.60 12.68 1.84
CA ILE A 39 -12.22 13.16 2.01
C ILE A 39 -11.66 13.64 0.67
N LEU A 40 -11.84 12.83 -0.38
CA LEU A 40 -11.34 13.11 -1.72
C LEU A 40 -12.06 14.32 -2.35
N MET A 41 -13.39 14.40 -2.23
CA MET A 41 -14.19 15.50 -2.77
C MET A 41 -13.94 16.84 -2.06
N LYS A 42 -13.57 16.80 -0.78
CA LYS A 42 -13.21 18.00 0.00
C LYS A 42 -11.73 18.37 -0.12
N ASP A 43 -10.96 17.61 -0.89
CA ASP A 43 -9.53 17.85 -1.08
C ASP A 43 -8.73 17.89 0.23
N LEU A 44 -9.03 16.95 1.14
CA LEU A 44 -8.40 16.91 2.47
C LEU A 44 -7.14 16.05 2.53
N ALA A 45 -6.86 15.27 1.48
CA ALA A 45 -5.74 14.34 1.45
C ALA A 45 -5.08 14.30 0.07
N ASP A 46 -3.75 14.37 0.07
CA ASP A 46 -2.90 14.18 -1.10
C ASP A 46 -2.52 12.70 -1.29
N GLU A 47 -2.61 11.89 -0.23
CA GLU A 47 -2.57 10.42 -0.30
C GLU A 47 -3.67 9.79 0.55
N LEU A 48 -4.47 8.91 -0.05
CA LEU A 48 -5.49 8.12 0.62
C LEU A 48 -5.08 6.64 0.64
N ALA A 49 -4.93 6.07 1.84
CA ALA A 49 -4.69 4.65 2.02
C ALA A 49 -5.97 3.92 2.42
N LEU A 50 -6.30 2.84 1.72
CA LEU A 50 -7.39 1.94 2.07
C LEU A 50 -6.82 0.64 2.65
N VAL A 51 -7.42 0.16 3.72
CA VAL A 51 -7.05 -1.10 4.38
C VAL A 51 -8.30 -1.91 4.63
N ASP A 52 -8.31 -3.17 4.24
CA ASP A 52 -9.39 -4.10 4.52
C ASP A 52 -8.85 -5.53 4.54
N VAL A 53 -9.60 -6.44 5.17
CA VAL A 53 -9.32 -7.88 5.20
C VAL A 53 -9.73 -8.55 3.88
N MET A 54 -10.75 -8.01 3.20
CA MET A 54 -11.28 -8.51 1.93
C MET A 54 -10.53 -7.91 0.75
N GLU A 55 -9.53 -8.62 0.24
CA GLU A 55 -8.61 -8.10 -0.79
C GLU A 55 -9.28 -7.74 -2.12
N ASP A 56 -10.16 -8.61 -2.63
CA ASP A 56 -10.85 -8.36 -3.90
C ASP A 56 -11.73 -7.11 -3.83
N LYS A 57 -12.41 -6.95 -2.68
CA LYS A 57 -13.23 -5.77 -2.41
C LYS A 57 -12.34 -4.52 -2.30
N LEU A 58 -11.27 -4.58 -1.51
CA LEU A 58 -10.31 -3.48 -1.35
C LEU A 58 -9.75 -3.01 -2.69
N LYS A 59 -9.40 -3.94 -3.56
CA LYS A 59 -8.88 -3.65 -4.89
C LYS A 59 -9.96 -3.06 -5.81
N GLY A 60 -11.17 -3.63 -5.79
CA GLY A 60 -12.30 -3.11 -6.56
C GLY A 60 -12.61 -1.66 -6.22
N GLU A 61 -12.75 -1.36 -4.94
CA GLU A 61 -13.05 -0.02 -4.42
C GLU A 61 -11.90 0.98 -4.71
N MET A 62 -10.65 0.53 -4.57
CA MET A 62 -9.48 1.32 -4.97
C MET A 62 -9.53 1.70 -6.45
N MET A 63 -9.76 0.72 -7.33
CA MET A 63 -9.77 0.95 -8.79
C MET A 63 -10.88 1.91 -9.18
N ASP A 64 -12.05 1.80 -8.54
CA ASP A 64 -13.17 2.71 -8.77
C ASP A 64 -12.80 4.15 -8.41
N LEU A 65 -12.22 4.37 -7.22
CA LEU A 65 -11.74 5.70 -6.83
C LEU A 65 -10.60 6.22 -7.72
N GLN A 66 -9.72 5.35 -8.22
CA GLN A 66 -8.66 5.74 -9.16
C GLN A 66 -9.22 6.16 -10.52
N HIS A 67 -10.26 5.49 -11.03
CA HIS A 67 -10.94 5.94 -12.25
C HIS A 67 -11.67 7.28 -12.04
N GLY A 68 -12.23 7.50 -10.84
CA GLY A 68 -12.79 8.77 -10.42
C GLY A 68 -11.76 9.88 -10.18
N SER A 69 -10.47 9.55 -10.09
CA SER A 69 -9.40 10.49 -9.69
C SER A 69 -9.24 11.68 -10.63
N LEU A 70 -9.69 11.58 -11.89
CA LEU A 70 -9.71 12.68 -12.86
C LEU A 70 -10.62 13.84 -12.42
N PHE A 71 -11.66 13.55 -11.64
CA PHE A 71 -12.58 14.54 -11.08
C PHE A 71 -12.18 15.00 -9.67
N LEU A 72 -11.15 14.36 -9.12
CA LEU A 72 -10.54 14.69 -7.84
C LEU A 72 -9.22 15.43 -8.13
N ARG A 73 -8.57 16.04 -7.15
CA ARG A 73 -7.25 16.68 -7.36
C ARG A 73 -6.11 15.65 -7.53
N THR A 74 -6.39 14.55 -8.23
CA THR A 74 -5.48 13.44 -8.50
C THR A 74 -4.72 12.94 -7.25
N PRO A 75 -5.42 12.66 -6.14
CA PRO A 75 -4.77 12.13 -4.95
C PRO A 75 -4.22 10.73 -5.20
N LYS A 76 -3.10 10.40 -4.55
CA LYS A 76 -2.52 9.07 -4.66
C LYS A 76 -3.32 8.08 -3.81
N ILE A 77 -3.87 7.04 -4.42
CA ILE A 77 -4.66 6.03 -3.72
C ILE A 77 -3.85 4.74 -3.61
N VAL A 78 -3.66 4.23 -2.39
CA VAL A 78 -2.87 3.02 -2.08
C VAL A 78 -3.65 2.03 -1.23
N SER A 79 -3.33 0.73 -1.35
CA SER A 79 -3.93 -0.36 -0.59
C SER A 79 -2.82 -1.21 -0.01
N ALA A 80 -2.98 -1.65 1.24
CA ALA A 80 -1.92 -2.39 1.94
C ALA A 80 -2.51 -3.46 2.87
N ARG A 81 -2.56 -4.71 2.38
CA ARG A 81 -2.89 -5.89 3.21
C ARG A 81 -1.65 -6.41 3.95
N PHE A 82 -0.54 -6.59 3.23
CA PHE A 82 0.67 -7.23 3.75
C PHE A 82 1.34 -6.46 4.90
N ARG A 83 1.49 -5.13 4.75
CA ARG A 83 2.10 -4.28 5.78
C ARG A 83 1.21 -4.11 7.01
N TYR A 84 -0.11 -4.18 6.83
CA TYR A 84 -1.06 -4.15 7.93
C TYR A 84 -0.94 -5.40 8.80
N LEU A 85 -1.03 -6.59 8.19
CA LEU A 85 -0.86 -7.87 8.89
C LEU A 85 0.51 -7.99 9.58
N MET A 86 1.56 -7.49 8.92
CA MET A 86 2.90 -7.40 9.51
C MET A 86 2.94 -6.49 10.74
N GLY A 87 2.28 -5.33 10.67
CA GLY A 87 2.19 -4.41 11.80
C GLY A 87 1.40 -4.98 12.98
N GLU A 88 0.30 -5.67 12.70
CA GLU A 88 -0.53 -6.35 13.70
C GLU A 88 0.27 -7.44 14.44
N ARG A 89 0.98 -8.33 13.72
CA ARG A 89 1.79 -9.39 14.33
C ARG A 89 2.95 -8.86 15.17
N LEU A 90 3.59 -7.78 14.73
CA LEU A 90 4.75 -7.22 15.41
C LEU A 90 4.38 -6.22 16.53
N GLY A 91 3.11 -5.81 16.61
CA GLY A 91 2.68 -4.72 17.49
C GLY A 91 3.28 -3.37 17.08
N ILE A 92 3.55 -3.18 15.79
CA ILE A 92 4.24 -2.00 15.23
C ILE A 92 3.32 -1.35 14.20
N HIS A 93 3.33 -0.02 14.14
CA HIS A 93 2.49 0.69 13.19
C HIS A 93 2.79 0.23 11.73
N PRO A 94 1.78 -0.04 10.88
CA PRO A 94 1.98 -0.56 9.52
C PRO A 94 2.87 0.31 8.62
N LEU A 95 2.91 1.62 8.89
CA LEU A 95 3.81 2.54 8.16
C LEU A 95 5.29 2.33 8.48
N SER A 96 5.62 1.82 9.67
CA SER A 96 6.98 1.47 10.08
C SER A 96 7.37 0.05 9.67
N CYS A 97 6.39 -0.73 9.18
CA CYS A 97 6.59 -2.06 8.63
C CYS A 97 6.76 -1.96 7.13
N HIS A 98 7.88 -2.45 6.60
CA HIS A 98 8.15 -2.48 5.17
C HIS A 98 8.16 -3.93 4.69
N GLY A 99 7.36 -4.22 3.67
CA GLY A 99 7.23 -5.55 3.08
C GLY A 99 6.53 -5.44 1.73
N TRP A 100 6.89 -6.33 0.82
CA TRP A 100 6.42 -6.32 -0.56
C TRP A 100 5.85 -7.68 -0.92
N ALA A 101 4.75 -7.71 -1.67
CA ALA A 101 4.27 -8.88 -2.37
C ALA A 101 4.29 -8.57 -3.87
N LEU A 102 4.93 -9.44 -4.65
CA LEU A 102 5.13 -9.29 -6.10
C LEU A 102 4.55 -10.51 -6.82
N GLY A 103 4.25 -10.38 -8.11
CA GLY A 103 3.74 -11.49 -8.92
C GLY A 103 2.31 -11.23 -9.40
N GLU A 104 1.64 -12.31 -9.80
CA GLU A 104 0.24 -12.26 -10.22
C GLU A 104 -0.67 -12.16 -8.98
N HIS A 105 -1.81 -11.51 -9.17
CA HIS A 105 -2.77 -11.28 -8.09
C HIS A 105 -3.54 -12.55 -7.74
N GLY A 106 -3.63 -12.88 -6.45
CA GLY A 106 -4.26 -14.09 -5.93
C GLY A 106 -3.24 -15.07 -5.34
N ASP A 107 -3.53 -16.37 -5.41
CA ASP A 107 -2.74 -17.43 -4.79
C ASP A 107 -1.30 -17.56 -5.36
N SER A 108 -1.05 -16.96 -6.52
CA SER A 108 0.26 -16.89 -7.17
C SER A 108 1.10 -15.66 -6.77
N SER A 109 0.59 -14.83 -5.85
CA SER A 109 1.35 -13.72 -5.30
C SER A 109 2.51 -14.22 -4.43
N VAL A 110 3.68 -13.62 -4.63
CA VAL A 110 4.93 -14.01 -3.98
C VAL A 110 5.33 -12.93 -2.96
N PRO A 111 5.15 -13.18 -1.65
CA PRO A 111 5.71 -12.32 -0.62
C PRO A 111 7.25 -12.30 -0.70
N VAL A 112 7.83 -11.11 -0.76
CA VAL A 112 9.27 -10.88 -0.82
C VAL A 112 9.83 -10.82 0.60
N TRP A 113 9.95 -11.99 1.22
CA TRP A 113 10.45 -12.14 2.61
C TRP A 113 11.82 -11.52 2.84
N SER A 114 12.71 -11.57 1.84
CA SER A 114 14.05 -10.97 1.92
C SER A 114 14.02 -9.43 2.04
N GLY A 115 12.96 -8.80 1.54
CA GLY A 115 12.76 -7.34 1.62
C GLY A 115 12.03 -6.87 2.87
N MET A 116 11.54 -7.78 3.71
CA MET A 116 10.80 -7.42 4.91
C MET A 116 11.71 -6.83 5.98
N ASN A 117 11.38 -5.64 6.45
CA ASN A 117 12.15 -4.95 7.48
C ASN A 117 11.30 -3.98 8.30
N VAL A 118 11.74 -3.72 9.52
CA VAL A 118 11.23 -2.65 10.38
C VAL A 118 12.41 -1.78 10.76
N ALA A 119 12.30 -0.47 10.56
CA ALA A 119 13.38 0.49 10.83
C ALA A 119 14.74 0.08 10.19
N GLY A 120 14.70 -0.55 9.01
CA GLY A 120 15.90 -1.02 8.29
C GLY A 120 16.48 -2.35 8.80
N VAL A 121 15.96 -2.94 9.87
CA VAL A 121 16.37 -4.26 10.36
C VAL A 121 15.61 -5.35 9.61
N SER A 122 16.33 -6.19 8.86
CA SER A 122 15.75 -7.27 8.08
C SER A 122 15.18 -8.36 8.97
N LEU A 123 13.91 -8.69 8.79
CA LEU A 123 13.25 -9.77 9.53
C LEU A 123 13.79 -11.14 9.16
N LYS A 124 14.22 -11.34 7.91
CA LYS A 124 14.80 -12.60 7.45
C LYS A 124 16.18 -12.90 8.06
N ASN A 125 16.91 -11.86 8.45
CA ASN A 125 18.16 -12.03 9.20
C ASN A 125 17.90 -12.42 10.66
N LEU A 126 16.79 -11.96 11.24
CA LEU A 126 16.39 -12.29 12.61
C LEU A 126 15.75 -13.67 12.70
N ASN A 127 14.90 -14.01 11.73
CA ASN A 127 14.29 -15.32 11.57
C ASN A 127 14.63 -15.85 10.15
N PRO A 128 15.69 -16.67 10.01
CA PRO A 128 16.05 -17.27 8.73
C PRO A 128 14.96 -18.16 8.13
N GLU A 129 14.07 -18.71 8.97
CA GLU A 129 12.96 -19.57 8.57
C GLU A 129 11.72 -18.78 8.12
N LEU A 130 11.76 -17.45 8.15
CA LEU A 130 10.65 -16.58 7.77
C LEU A 130 10.13 -16.90 6.37
N GLY A 131 8.84 -17.27 6.31
CA GLY A 131 8.14 -17.65 5.09
C GLY A 131 8.40 -19.09 4.60
N SER A 132 8.96 -19.95 5.45
CA SER A 132 9.08 -21.40 5.21
C SER A 132 8.04 -22.17 6.01
N ASP A 133 7.80 -23.43 5.64
CA ASP A 133 6.83 -24.31 6.34
C ASP A 133 7.19 -24.57 7.82
N ALA A 134 8.42 -24.25 8.23
CA ALA A 134 8.91 -24.37 9.60
C ALA A 134 8.63 -23.12 10.45
N ASP A 135 8.21 -22.01 9.84
CA ASP A 135 7.88 -20.76 10.52
C ASP A 135 6.64 -20.98 11.39
N LYS A 136 6.86 -21.07 12.71
CA LYS A 136 5.77 -21.19 13.67
C LYS A 136 5.12 -19.81 13.77
N GLU A 137 3.96 -19.68 13.13
CA GLU A 137 3.12 -18.47 13.12
C GLU A 137 2.97 -17.80 14.49
#